data_AF-A0A7X9GUU8-F1
#
_entry.id   AF-A0A7X9GUU8-F1
#
_cell.length_a   1.000
_cell.length_b   1.000
_cell.length_c   1.000
_cell.angle_alpha   90.00
_cell.angle_beta   90.00
_cell.angle_gamma   90.00
#
_symmetry.space_group_name_H-M   'P 1'
#
loop_
_entity.id
_entity.type
_entity.pdbx_description
1 polymer ?
#
loop_
_entity_poly.entity_id
_entity_poly.type
_entity_poly.pdbx_seq_one_letter_code
_entity_poly.pdbx_strand_id
1 'polypeptide(L)'
;GYPTVSLPGAAVWHVTWADKNDALDWQVYFHERNRIITALLHSHYERGGGVIGESQSIDIKHLISMQYYTESARLKAQADVLRGPDYLHDAIASTLPELRAMVAEFDDSSAKEGAESFPTVRRERPPRKGRDMRAPHRALLPAWTLKMMARQLAAPTTELSRHHPQAEIPHQDAKWWRLSRFDSAVVSNAEGTKAAWYKRDPEKVRGMLVETLRTHAALLMQWSSLRDTYREAAERITSFEAWERTFAANPAPVRPGDEATSTDARSGGTGGTAA
;
A
#
# COMPACT_ATOMS: atom_id res chain seq x y z
N GLY A 1 5.09 -19.86 25.93
CA GLY A 1 4.81 -19.53 24.52
C GLY A 1 4.18 -20.74 23.85
N TYR A 2 3.47 -20.53 22.75
CA TYR A 2 2.84 -21.59 21.95
C TYR A 2 3.60 -21.70 20.62
N PRO A 3 4.33 -22.80 20.34
CA PRO A 3 5.11 -22.92 19.12
C PRO A 3 4.21 -23.16 17.89
N THR A 4 4.62 -22.62 16.73
CA THR A 4 3.96 -22.83 15.44
C THR A 4 4.86 -23.64 14.53
N VAL A 5 4.29 -24.65 13.85
CA VAL A 5 4.99 -25.46 12.83
C VAL A 5 4.20 -25.47 11.53
N SER A 6 4.89 -25.23 10.41
CA SER A 6 4.33 -25.47 9.07
C SER A 6 4.69 -26.88 8.64
N LEU A 7 3.70 -27.78 8.60
CA LEU A 7 3.91 -29.20 8.31
C LEU A 7 4.07 -29.46 6.80
N PRO A 8 5.24 -29.92 6.32
CA PRO A 8 5.40 -30.29 4.91
C PRO A 8 4.44 -31.42 4.54
N GLY A 9 3.78 -31.30 3.38
CA GLY A 9 2.81 -32.28 2.89
C GLY A 9 1.37 -32.07 3.39
N ALA A 10 1.13 -31.18 4.35
CA ALA A 10 -0.20 -30.74 4.74
C ALA A 10 -0.51 -29.39 4.09
N ALA A 11 -1.35 -29.39 3.04
CA ALA A 11 -1.63 -28.21 2.24
C ALA A 11 -3.09 -28.10 1.84
N VAL A 12 -3.51 -26.86 1.56
CA VAL A 12 -4.76 -26.52 0.87
C VAL A 12 -4.41 -25.67 -0.35
N TRP A 13 -5.24 -25.73 -1.39
CA TRP A 13 -5.09 -24.82 -2.54
C TRP A 13 -5.60 -23.44 -2.16
N HIS A 14 -4.75 -22.43 -2.35
CA HIS A 14 -5.08 -21.02 -2.13
C HIS A 14 -4.41 -20.19 -3.22
N VAL A 15 -5.06 -19.11 -3.64
CA VAL A 15 -4.53 -18.19 -4.67
C VAL A 15 -3.16 -17.66 -4.24
N THR A 16 -2.21 -17.66 -5.17
CA THR A 16 -0.83 -17.24 -4.90
C THR A 16 -0.69 -15.72 -4.91
N TRP A 17 0.44 -15.23 -4.41
CA TRP A 17 0.79 -13.80 -4.46
C TRP A 17 1.17 -13.33 -5.87
N ALA A 18 1.55 -14.24 -6.78
CA ALA A 18 1.97 -13.88 -8.13
C ALA A 18 0.84 -13.24 -8.95
N ASP A 19 -0.40 -13.56 -8.61
CA ASP A 19 -1.61 -13.09 -9.28
C ASP A 19 -2.19 -11.82 -8.62
N LYS A 20 -1.58 -11.31 -7.54
CA LYS A 20 -2.05 -10.14 -6.78
C LYS A 20 -1.12 -8.94 -6.96
N ASN A 21 -1.70 -7.74 -7.05
CA ASN A 21 -0.97 -6.47 -7.11
C ASN A 21 -1.15 -5.66 -5.81
N ASP A 22 -0.90 -6.30 -4.68
CA ASP A 22 -1.04 -5.74 -3.32
C ASP A 22 0.06 -4.72 -2.96
N ALA A 23 1.13 -4.67 -3.75
CA ALA A 23 2.24 -3.75 -3.54
C ALA A 23 1.98 -2.31 -4.02
N LEU A 24 0.89 -2.07 -4.76
CA LEU A 24 0.58 -0.75 -5.36
C LEU A 24 -0.83 -0.24 -5.04
N ASP A 25 -1.73 -1.12 -4.60
CA ASP A 25 -3.11 -0.76 -4.30
C ASP A 25 -3.30 -0.35 -2.81
N TRP A 26 -4.55 -0.22 -2.39
CA TRP A 26 -4.92 0.14 -1.00
C TRP A 26 -4.32 -0.80 0.06
N GLN A 27 -3.95 -2.02 -0.29
CA GLN A 27 -3.36 -2.97 0.66
C GLN A 27 -2.01 -2.49 1.19
N VAL A 28 -1.30 -1.63 0.44
CA VAL A 28 -0.01 -1.05 0.86
C VAL A 28 -0.11 -0.31 2.19
N TYR A 29 -1.25 0.34 2.46
CA TYR A 29 -1.52 1.01 3.73
C TYR A 29 -1.46 0.00 4.88
N PHE A 30 -2.13 -1.14 4.73
CA PHE A 30 -2.19 -2.17 5.77
C PHE A 30 -0.85 -2.88 5.92
N HIS A 31 -0.13 -3.15 4.82
CA HIS A 31 1.22 -3.70 4.87
C HIS A 31 2.15 -2.80 5.67
N GLU A 32 2.13 -1.50 5.41
CA GLU A 32 2.99 -0.55 6.09
C GLU A 32 2.63 -0.41 7.57
N ARG A 33 1.36 -0.09 7.85
CA ARG A 33 0.85 0.11 9.22
C ARG A 33 1.10 -1.11 10.08
N ASN A 34 0.67 -2.28 9.61
CA ASN A 34 0.73 -3.51 10.40
C ASN A 34 2.18 -3.98 10.57
N ARG A 35 3.06 -3.74 9.58
CA ARG A 35 4.50 -4.04 9.71
C ARG A 35 5.14 -3.21 10.82
N ILE A 36 4.88 -1.90 10.87
CA ILE A 36 5.43 -1.04 11.92
C ILE A 36 4.85 -1.43 13.29
N ILE A 37 3.53 -1.64 13.40
CA ILE A 37 2.89 -2.08 14.66
C ILE A 37 3.48 -3.42 15.14
N THR A 38 3.67 -4.38 14.24
CA THR A 38 4.27 -5.68 14.58
C THR A 38 5.71 -5.50 15.09
N ALA A 39 6.47 -4.60 14.48
CA ALA A 39 7.82 -4.28 14.93
C ALA A 39 7.82 -3.58 16.30
N LEU A 40 6.86 -2.70 16.58
CA LEU A 40 6.67 -2.08 17.90
C LEU A 40 6.35 -3.14 18.96
N LEU A 41 5.46 -4.09 18.66
CA LEU A 41 5.06 -5.12 19.61
C LEU A 41 6.21 -6.12 19.87
N HIS A 42 6.84 -6.63 18.81
CA HIS A 42 7.65 -7.85 18.89
C HIS A 42 9.14 -7.68 18.60
N SER A 43 9.61 -6.54 18.10
CA SER A 43 11.04 -6.39 17.82
C SER A 43 11.87 -6.40 19.10
N HIS A 44 12.96 -7.18 19.06
CA HIS A 44 13.98 -7.22 20.11
C HIS A 44 15.11 -6.21 19.87
N TYR A 45 15.13 -5.57 18.69
CA TYR A 45 16.15 -4.59 18.33
C TYR A 45 15.74 -3.17 18.73
N GLU A 46 16.73 -2.36 19.09
CA GLU A 46 16.52 -0.93 19.29
C GLU A 46 15.89 -0.30 18.04
N ARG A 47 14.89 0.57 18.23
CA ARG A 47 14.19 1.29 17.15
C ARG A 47 13.64 0.39 16.04
N GLY A 48 13.35 -0.87 16.35
CA GLY A 48 12.81 -1.83 15.38
C GLY A 48 13.85 -2.39 14.41
N GLY A 49 15.15 -2.13 14.62
CA GLY A 49 16.21 -2.56 13.73
C GLY A 49 16.13 -1.89 12.36
N GLY A 50 16.10 -2.68 11.29
CA GLY A 50 16.08 -2.19 9.91
C GLY A 50 14.73 -1.68 9.41
N VAL A 51 13.63 -1.88 10.16
CA VAL A 51 12.26 -1.65 9.66
C VAL A 51 12.04 -0.22 9.16
N ILE A 52 12.49 0.79 9.91
CA ILE A 52 12.31 2.19 9.52
C ILE A 52 13.15 2.56 8.29
N GLY A 53 14.41 2.12 8.24
CA GLY A 53 15.29 2.40 7.10
C GLY A 53 14.82 1.68 5.82
N GLU A 54 14.29 0.47 5.96
CA GLU A 54 13.68 -0.26 4.85
C GLU A 54 12.38 0.39 4.39
N SER A 55 11.53 0.84 5.32
CA SER A 55 10.32 1.61 4.99
C SER A 55 10.64 2.84 4.15
N GLN A 56 11.60 3.65 4.63
CA GLN A 56 12.03 4.87 3.93
C GLN A 56 12.57 4.56 2.53
N SER A 57 13.30 3.45 2.41
CA SER A 57 13.82 2.99 1.12
C SER A 57 12.72 2.56 0.15
N ILE A 58 11.59 2.04 0.66
CA ILE A 58 10.42 1.71 -0.15
C ILE A 58 9.68 3.00 -0.58
N ASP A 59 9.57 4.01 0.29
CA ASP A 59 8.91 5.28 -0.05
C ASP A 59 9.69 6.00 -1.17
N ILE A 60 11.01 6.06 -1.02
CA ILE A 60 11.91 6.59 -2.06
C ILE A 60 11.72 5.85 -3.39
N LYS A 61 11.48 4.53 -3.38
CA LYS A 61 11.22 3.74 -4.59
C LYS A 61 9.88 4.09 -5.22
N HIS A 62 8.83 4.34 -4.43
CA HIS A 62 7.54 4.78 -4.96
C HIS A 62 7.63 6.19 -5.56
N LEU A 63 8.31 7.11 -4.89
CA LEU A 63 8.55 8.48 -5.37
C LEU A 63 9.30 8.52 -6.71
N ILE A 64 10.43 7.80 -6.84
CA ILE A 64 11.15 7.71 -8.13
C ILE A 64 10.36 6.95 -9.20
N SER A 65 9.35 6.16 -8.83
CA SER A 65 8.52 5.41 -9.76
C SER A 65 7.24 6.14 -10.16
N MET A 66 7.02 7.37 -9.66
CA MET A 66 5.79 8.15 -9.88
C MET A 66 4.52 7.44 -9.35
N GLN A 67 4.66 6.67 -8.27
CA GLN A 67 3.59 5.93 -7.61
C GLN A 67 3.07 6.75 -6.42
N TYR A 68 2.40 7.86 -6.71
CA TYR A 68 2.03 8.87 -5.72
C TYR A 68 0.85 8.46 -4.87
N TYR A 69 -0.12 7.72 -5.42
CA TYR A 69 -1.19 7.13 -4.61
C TYR A 69 -0.62 6.18 -3.55
N THR A 70 0.29 5.30 -3.98
CA THR A 70 0.91 4.30 -3.12
C THR A 70 1.70 4.98 -2.00
N GLU A 71 2.49 6.01 -2.31
CA GLU A 71 3.20 6.81 -1.30
C GLU A 71 2.22 7.49 -0.33
N SER A 72 1.15 8.12 -0.84
CA SER A 72 0.14 8.78 0.00
C SER A 72 -0.50 7.80 0.99
N ALA A 73 -0.84 6.59 0.53
CA ALA A 73 -1.36 5.52 1.37
C ALA A 73 -0.35 5.08 2.45
N ARG A 74 0.94 4.99 2.13
CA ARG A 74 1.99 4.67 3.10
C ARG A 74 2.21 5.79 4.11
N LEU A 75 2.21 7.06 3.68
CA LEU A 75 2.31 8.21 4.58
C LEU A 75 1.12 8.25 5.56
N LYS A 76 -0.11 8.02 5.07
CA LYS A 76 -1.29 7.87 5.94
C LYS A 76 -1.12 6.73 6.93
N ALA A 77 -0.62 5.57 6.49
CA ALA A 77 -0.35 4.43 7.38
C ALA A 77 0.64 4.78 8.50
N GLN A 78 1.73 5.46 8.16
CA GLN A 78 2.74 5.88 9.12
C GLN A 78 2.20 6.94 10.10
N ALA A 79 1.43 7.92 9.61
CA ALA A 79 0.76 8.92 10.45
C ALA A 79 -0.25 8.28 11.40
N ASP A 80 -0.98 7.28 10.93
CA ASP A 80 -1.93 6.52 11.73
C ASP A 80 -1.24 5.66 12.81
N VAL A 81 -0.02 5.14 12.55
CA VAL A 81 0.79 4.51 13.61
C VAL A 81 1.22 5.54 14.67
N LEU A 82 1.60 6.75 14.25
CA LEU A 82 1.95 7.82 15.19
C LEU A 82 0.76 8.28 16.06
N ARG A 83 -0.48 8.06 15.60
CA ARG A 83 -1.70 8.34 16.39
C ARG A 83 -1.87 7.39 17.58
N GLY A 84 -1.25 6.21 17.54
CA GLY A 84 -1.28 5.22 18.63
C GLY A 84 -2.36 4.14 18.47
N PRO A 85 -2.48 3.22 19.44
CA PRO A 85 -3.32 2.03 19.33
C PRO A 85 -4.83 2.30 19.47
N ASP A 86 -5.24 3.40 20.11
CA ASP A 86 -6.65 3.61 20.46
C ASP A 86 -7.56 3.84 19.26
N TYR A 87 -7.05 4.44 18.18
CA TYR A 87 -7.84 4.70 16.99
C TYR A 87 -8.08 3.42 16.14
N LEU A 88 -7.37 2.32 16.40
CA LEU A 88 -7.35 1.15 15.52
C LEU A 88 -8.72 0.53 15.30
N HIS A 89 -9.50 0.36 16.38
CA HIS A 89 -10.85 -0.24 16.29
C HIS A 89 -11.83 0.69 15.58
N ASP A 90 -11.79 1.98 15.89
CA ASP A 90 -12.68 2.99 15.31
C ASP A 90 -12.50 3.12 13.79
N ALA A 91 -11.27 2.92 13.31
CA ALA A 91 -10.93 3.07 11.90
C ALA A 91 -11.19 1.84 11.04
N ILE A 92 -11.55 0.68 11.62
CA ILE A 92 -11.75 -0.58 10.86
C ILE A 92 -12.76 -0.39 9.72
N ALA A 93 -13.84 0.34 9.99
CA ALA A 93 -14.92 0.55 9.03
C ALA A 93 -14.58 1.58 7.95
N SER A 94 -13.88 2.66 8.33
CA SER A 94 -13.71 3.85 7.49
C SER A 94 -12.46 3.80 6.62
N THR A 95 -11.40 3.11 7.07
CA THR A 95 -10.08 3.13 6.42
C THR A 95 -10.14 2.68 4.97
N LEU A 96 -10.81 1.56 4.67
CA LEU A 96 -10.86 1.05 3.30
C LEU A 96 -11.67 1.96 2.36
N PRO A 97 -12.87 2.44 2.74
CA PRO A 97 -13.57 3.49 2.00
C PRO A 97 -12.72 4.74 1.75
N GLU A 98 -12.00 5.25 2.75
CA GLU A 98 -11.11 6.41 2.61
C GLU A 98 -10.01 6.16 1.57
N LEU A 99 -9.32 5.02 1.65
CA LEU A 99 -8.26 4.66 0.69
C LEU A 99 -8.80 4.51 -0.73
N ARG A 100 -10.00 3.93 -0.88
CA ARG A 100 -10.67 3.80 -2.18
C ARG A 100 -11.09 5.15 -2.75
N ALA A 101 -11.56 6.07 -1.92
CA ALA A 101 -11.89 7.42 -2.36
C ALA A 101 -10.64 8.17 -2.84
N MET A 102 -9.52 8.00 -2.13
CA MET A 102 -8.23 8.62 -2.47
C MET A 102 -7.73 8.21 -3.86
N VAL A 103 -8.11 7.04 -4.39
CA VAL A 103 -7.72 6.59 -5.75
C VAL A 103 -8.06 7.62 -6.84
N ALA A 104 -9.16 8.36 -6.68
CA ALA A 104 -9.60 9.35 -7.67
C ALA A 104 -8.73 10.62 -7.72
N GLU A 105 -7.92 10.86 -6.68
CA GLU A 105 -7.05 12.04 -6.57
C GLU A 105 -5.73 11.87 -7.34
N PHE A 106 -5.44 10.66 -7.81
CA PHE A 106 -4.15 10.27 -8.36
C PHE A 106 -4.29 9.61 -9.74
N ASP A 107 -3.52 10.12 -10.70
CA ASP A 107 -3.46 9.59 -12.08
C ASP A 107 -2.89 8.16 -12.13
N ASP A 108 -1.95 7.84 -11.22
CA ASP A 108 -1.27 6.54 -11.17
C ASP A 108 -2.13 5.40 -10.60
N SER A 109 -3.21 5.72 -9.89
CA SER A 109 -4.19 4.74 -9.39
C SER A 109 -5.49 4.70 -10.19
N SER A 110 -5.75 5.72 -11.01
CA SER A 110 -6.95 5.80 -11.87
C SER A 110 -6.83 4.92 -13.11
N ALA A 111 -6.99 3.61 -12.93
CA ALA A 111 -6.86 2.63 -14.00
C ALA A 111 -8.02 2.70 -15.01
N LYS A 112 -7.69 2.75 -16.30
CA LYS A 112 -8.63 2.70 -17.44
C LYS A 112 -8.50 1.38 -18.19
N GLU A 113 -9.51 1.06 -19.00
CA GLU A 113 -9.51 -0.14 -19.85
C GLU A 113 -8.44 0.00 -20.94
N GLY A 114 -7.47 -0.92 -20.93
CA GLY A 114 -6.41 -0.97 -21.93
C GLY A 114 -5.49 0.27 -22.01
N ALA A 115 -4.43 0.14 -22.79
CA ALA A 115 -3.47 1.23 -23.03
C ALA A 115 -3.99 2.24 -24.07
N GLU A 116 -4.90 1.79 -24.94
CA GLU A 116 -5.56 2.56 -26.00
C GLU A 116 -6.49 3.66 -25.47
N SER A 117 -6.93 3.55 -24.22
CA SER A 117 -7.69 4.61 -23.53
C SER A 117 -6.84 5.85 -23.20
N PHE A 118 -5.53 5.81 -23.44
CA PHE A 118 -4.60 6.91 -23.21
C PHE A 118 -4.11 7.53 -24.53
N PRO A 119 -3.65 8.79 -24.50
CA PRO A 119 -3.09 9.44 -25.68
C PRO A 119 -1.93 8.63 -26.27
N THR A 120 -1.75 8.72 -27.59
CA THR A 120 -0.67 8.00 -28.28
C THR A 120 0.71 8.37 -27.74
N VAL A 121 1.59 7.37 -27.65
CA VAL A 121 2.95 7.53 -27.17
C VAL A 121 3.72 8.50 -28.06
N ARG A 122 4.31 9.54 -27.46
CA ARG A 122 5.16 10.52 -28.14
C ARG A 122 6.42 10.82 -27.33
N ARG A 123 7.55 10.95 -28.00
CA ARG A 123 8.86 11.24 -27.38
C ARG A 123 9.56 12.34 -28.15
N GLU A 124 10.05 13.36 -27.45
CA GLU A 124 10.88 14.42 -28.04
C GLU A 124 12.26 13.90 -28.48
N ARG A 125 12.78 12.89 -27.79
CA ARG A 125 14.08 12.28 -28.08
C ARG A 125 13.91 10.82 -28.46
N PRO A 126 14.52 10.36 -29.57
CA PRO A 126 14.47 8.96 -29.96
C PRO A 126 15.13 8.06 -28.90
N PRO A 127 14.72 6.79 -28.80
CA PRO A 127 15.34 5.84 -27.87
C PRO A 127 16.85 5.75 -28.12
N ARG A 128 17.66 5.68 -27.06
CA ARG A 128 19.10 5.44 -27.20
C ARG A 128 19.32 4.05 -27.82
N LYS A 129 19.72 4.01 -29.10
CA LYS A 129 20.07 2.83 -29.92
C LYS A 129 20.27 1.54 -29.11
N GLY A 130 19.22 0.71 -29.01
CA GLY A 130 19.30 -0.71 -28.63
C GLY A 130 19.98 -1.07 -27.30
N ARG A 131 20.23 -0.12 -26.39
CA ARG A 131 20.77 -0.46 -25.06
C ARG A 131 19.63 -0.71 -24.10
N ASP A 132 19.37 -1.98 -23.82
CA ASP A 132 18.42 -2.40 -22.81
C ASP A 132 18.68 -1.71 -21.47
N MET A 133 17.60 -1.31 -20.81
CA MET A 133 17.67 -0.63 -19.53
C MET A 133 18.05 -1.62 -18.43
N ARG A 134 19.34 -1.65 -18.09
CA ARG A 134 19.88 -2.47 -17.01
C ARG A 134 19.63 -1.82 -15.65
N ALA A 135 19.38 -2.67 -14.65
CA ALA A 135 19.36 -2.26 -13.25
C ALA A 135 20.70 -1.64 -12.84
N PRO A 136 20.71 -0.63 -11.94
CA PRO A 136 21.94 -0.07 -11.41
C PRO A 136 22.75 -1.14 -10.67
N HIS A 137 24.08 -1.10 -10.83
CA HIS A 137 24.98 -1.98 -10.07
C HIS A 137 24.87 -1.67 -8.57
N ARG A 138 24.85 -2.70 -7.71
CA ARG A 138 24.64 -2.54 -6.25
C ARG A 138 25.58 -1.53 -5.60
N ALA A 139 26.86 -1.53 -5.99
CA ALA A 139 27.85 -0.58 -5.49
C ALA A 139 27.58 0.89 -5.88
N LEU A 140 26.85 1.12 -6.98
CA LEU A 140 26.51 2.46 -7.49
C LEU A 140 25.09 2.89 -7.10
N LEU A 141 24.35 2.05 -6.37
CA LEU A 141 22.95 2.30 -6.05
C LEU A 141 22.74 3.63 -5.31
N PRO A 142 23.55 4.00 -4.29
CA PRO A 142 23.34 5.25 -3.56
C PRO A 142 23.49 6.49 -4.47
N ALA A 143 24.58 6.54 -5.24
CA ALA A 143 24.83 7.65 -6.16
C ALA A 143 23.77 7.72 -7.28
N TRP A 144 23.33 6.56 -7.78
CA TRP A 144 22.26 6.47 -8.77
C TRP A 144 20.93 6.98 -8.21
N THR A 145 20.56 6.57 -6.98
CA THR A 145 19.31 6.98 -6.33
C THR A 145 19.31 8.48 -6.07
N LEU A 146 20.41 9.03 -5.57
CA LEU A 146 20.55 10.48 -5.38
C LEU A 146 20.38 11.23 -6.70
N LYS A 147 21.01 10.74 -7.78
CA LYS A 147 20.86 11.33 -9.12
C LYS A 147 19.42 11.28 -9.62
N MET A 148 18.74 10.15 -9.47
CA MET A 148 17.34 10.03 -9.89
C MET A 148 16.45 10.93 -9.03
N MET A 149 16.65 10.98 -7.72
CA MET A 149 15.89 11.87 -6.84
C MET A 149 16.12 13.34 -7.18
N ALA A 150 17.36 13.77 -7.43
CA ALA A 150 17.65 15.11 -7.89
C ALA A 150 16.91 15.45 -9.21
N ARG A 151 16.85 14.50 -10.16
CA ARG A 151 16.04 14.65 -11.38
C ARG A 151 14.55 14.81 -11.03
N GLN A 152 14.01 13.92 -10.22
CA GLN A 152 12.59 13.92 -9.85
C GLN A 152 12.19 15.22 -9.16
N LEU A 153 13.07 15.75 -8.31
CA LEU A 153 12.87 16.98 -7.54
C LEU A 153 13.10 18.27 -8.34
N ALA A 154 14.05 18.32 -9.27
CA ALA A 154 14.52 19.60 -9.83
C ALA A 154 14.41 19.71 -11.36
N ALA A 155 14.39 18.60 -12.10
CA ALA A 155 14.33 18.68 -13.55
C ALA A 155 12.92 19.13 -13.99
N PRO A 156 12.78 20.11 -14.91
CA PRO A 156 11.47 20.46 -15.46
C PRO A 156 10.86 19.26 -16.21
N THR A 157 9.55 19.10 -16.14
CA THR A 157 8.80 18.17 -16.98
C THR A 157 8.60 18.78 -18.35
N THR A 158 8.68 17.99 -19.43
CA THR A 158 8.46 18.53 -20.77
C THR A 158 6.97 18.70 -21.04
N GLU A 159 6.57 19.76 -21.74
CA GLU A 159 5.16 20.00 -22.07
C GLU A 159 4.54 18.80 -22.81
N LEU A 160 5.31 18.17 -23.72
CA LEU A 160 4.84 16.99 -24.43
C LEU A 160 4.50 15.83 -23.49
N SER A 161 5.30 15.61 -22.43
CA SER A 161 5.09 14.51 -21.47
C SER A 161 3.84 14.68 -20.60
N ARG A 162 3.32 15.90 -20.47
CA ARG A 162 2.09 16.19 -19.72
C ARG A 162 0.84 15.76 -20.47
N HIS A 163 0.88 15.83 -21.81
CA HIS A 163 -0.26 15.52 -22.67
C HIS A 163 -0.13 14.16 -23.37
N HIS A 164 1.09 13.63 -23.52
CA HIS A 164 1.36 12.35 -24.16
C HIS A 164 2.30 11.48 -23.31
N PRO A 165 1.99 10.20 -23.12
CA PRO A 165 2.93 9.29 -22.46
C PRO A 165 4.19 9.10 -23.31
N GLN A 166 5.34 8.96 -22.64
CA GLN A 166 6.60 8.71 -23.32
C GLN A 166 6.83 7.21 -23.63
N ALA A 167 6.12 6.32 -22.94
CA ALA A 167 6.13 4.89 -23.21
C ALA A 167 4.90 4.21 -22.61
N GLU A 168 4.53 3.09 -23.22
CA GLU A 168 3.69 2.05 -22.63
C GLU A 168 4.61 0.97 -22.06
N ILE A 169 4.39 0.59 -20.79
CA ILE A 169 5.25 -0.32 -20.05
C ILE A 169 4.37 -1.43 -19.43
N PRO A 170 4.59 -2.70 -19.82
CA PRO A 170 3.92 -3.82 -19.17
C PRO A 170 4.29 -3.91 -17.67
N HIS A 171 3.39 -4.44 -16.84
CA HIS A 171 3.59 -4.60 -15.40
C HIS A 171 4.95 -5.26 -15.04
N GLN A 172 5.30 -6.34 -15.75
CA GLN A 172 6.53 -7.11 -15.51
C GLN A 172 7.81 -6.25 -15.68
N ASP A 173 7.71 -5.26 -16.56
CA ASP A 173 8.78 -4.35 -16.95
C ASP A 173 8.77 -3.04 -16.14
N ALA A 174 7.73 -2.78 -15.37
CA ALA A 174 7.50 -1.55 -14.58
C ALA A 174 8.39 -1.49 -13.32
N LYS A 175 9.69 -1.75 -13.48
CA LYS A 175 10.68 -1.69 -12.40
C LYS A 175 11.04 -0.24 -12.10
N TRP A 176 11.24 0.08 -10.82
CA TRP A 176 11.54 1.43 -10.34
C TRP A 176 12.71 2.13 -11.06
N TRP A 177 13.76 1.39 -11.40
CA TRP A 177 14.92 1.94 -12.14
C TRP A 177 14.63 2.27 -13.60
N ARG A 178 13.60 1.66 -14.19
CA ARG A 178 13.13 1.95 -15.54
C ARG A 178 12.22 3.18 -15.50
N LEU A 179 11.23 3.16 -14.61
CA LEU A 179 10.23 4.23 -14.45
C LEU A 179 10.89 5.58 -14.09
N SER A 180 11.93 5.58 -13.26
CA SER A 180 12.60 6.82 -12.82
C SER A 180 13.21 7.69 -13.92
N ARG A 181 13.37 7.15 -15.12
CA ARG A 181 13.92 7.86 -16.28
C ARG A 181 12.85 8.57 -17.11
N PHE A 182 11.59 8.22 -16.94
CA PHE A 182 10.47 8.81 -17.65
C PHE A 182 9.93 10.03 -16.92
N ASP A 183 9.36 10.95 -17.68
CA ASP A 183 8.50 12.02 -17.17
C ASP A 183 7.04 11.59 -17.16
N SER A 184 6.66 10.68 -18.06
CA SER A 184 5.34 10.06 -18.04
C SER A 184 5.32 8.70 -18.75
N ALA A 185 4.56 7.76 -18.24
CA ALA A 185 4.42 6.43 -18.83
C ALA A 185 3.05 5.82 -18.50
N VAL A 186 2.47 5.10 -19.46
CA VAL A 186 1.28 4.26 -19.21
C VAL A 186 1.78 2.90 -18.77
N VAL A 187 1.29 2.42 -17.63
CA VAL A 187 1.69 1.16 -17.02
C VAL A 187 0.49 0.23 -16.95
N SER A 188 0.61 -0.95 -17.55
CA SER A 188 -0.44 -1.97 -17.49
C SER A 188 -0.45 -2.69 -16.14
N ASN A 189 -1.62 -3.22 -15.73
CA ASN A 189 -1.76 -4.12 -14.60
C ASN A 189 -1.19 -5.52 -14.91
N ALA A 190 -1.11 -6.39 -13.90
CA ALA A 190 -0.56 -7.74 -14.03
C ALA A 190 -1.33 -8.61 -15.06
N GLU A 191 -2.64 -8.41 -15.16
CA GLU A 191 -3.52 -9.12 -16.11
C GLU A 191 -3.47 -8.54 -17.55
N GLY A 192 -2.91 -7.34 -17.74
CA GLY A 192 -2.90 -6.63 -19.02
C GLY A 192 -4.23 -6.01 -19.44
N THR A 193 -5.29 -6.14 -18.63
CA THR A 193 -6.65 -5.66 -18.92
C THR A 193 -6.83 -4.16 -18.66
N LYS A 194 -6.07 -3.60 -17.73
CA LYS A 194 -6.16 -2.19 -17.33
C LYS A 194 -4.80 -1.54 -17.37
N ALA A 195 -4.77 -0.23 -17.55
CA ALA A 195 -3.55 0.57 -17.44
C ALA A 195 -3.79 1.88 -16.69
N ALA A 196 -2.75 2.40 -16.06
CA ALA A 196 -2.77 3.69 -15.37
C ALA A 196 -1.65 4.60 -15.89
N TRP A 197 -1.84 5.91 -15.80
CA TRP A 197 -0.90 6.88 -16.36
C TRP A 197 -0.06 7.53 -15.29
N TYR A 198 1.21 7.15 -15.24
CA TYR A 198 2.16 7.66 -14.27
C TYR A 198 2.74 8.94 -14.83
N LYS A 199 2.61 10.03 -14.08
CA LYS A 199 3.09 11.36 -14.48
C LYS A 199 3.99 11.92 -13.40
N ARG A 200 5.16 12.37 -13.79
CA ARG A 200 6.10 13.02 -12.88
C ARG A 200 5.59 14.41 -12.52
N ASP A 201 5.58 14.69 -11.23
CA ASP A 201 5.24 16.00 -10.69
C ASP A 201 6.28 16.39 -9.62
N PRO A 202 7.24 17.29 -9.95
CA PRO A 202 8.27 17.71 -9.00
C PRO A 202 7.72 18.34 -7.72
N GLU A 203 6.57 19.01 -7.78
CA GLU A 203 5.98 19.65 -6.59
C GLU A 203 5.41 18.60 -5.65
N LYS A 204 4.66 17.62 -6.18
CA LYS A 204 4.20 16.45 -5.40
C LYS A 204 5.36 15.68 -4.80
N VAL A 205 6.41 15.40 -5.58
CA VAL A 205 7.60 14.68 -5.09
C VAL A 205 8.26 15.43 -3.94
N ARG A 206 8.41 16.76 -4.02
CA ARG A 206 8.98 17.56 -2.93
C ARG A 206 8.11 17.50 -1.68
N GLY A 207 6.80 17.71 -1.83
CA GLY A 207 5.85 17.66 -0.71
C GLY A 207 5.86 16.32 -0.01
N MET A 208 5.69 15.24 -0.78
CA MET A 208 5.71 13.87 -0.26
C MET A 208 7.06 13.53 0.37
N LEU A 209 8.19 13.86 -0.26
CA LEU A 209 9.51 13.60 0.32
C LEU A 209 9.71 14.29 1.68
N VAL A 210 9.26 15.54 1.81
CA VAL A 210 9.31 16.26 3.09
C VAL A 210 8.47 15.54 4.14
N GLU A 211 7.29 15.06 3.76
CA GLU A 211 6.40 14.31 4.64
C GLU A 211 6.99 12.95 5.02
N THR A 212 7.53 12.17 4.07
CA THR A 212 8.26 10.93 4.31
C THR A 212 9.36 11.16 5.35
N LEU A 213 10.21 12.18 5.15
CA LEU A 213 11.30 12.49 6.07
C LEU A 213 10.79 12.89 7.46
N ARG A 214 9.74 13.72 7.53
CA ARG A 214 9.12 14.15 8.79
C ARG A 214 8.55 12.96 9.56
N THR A 215 7.79 12.10 8.90
CA THR A 215 7.10 10.98 9.52
C THR A 215 8.09 9.90 9.97
N HIS A 216 9.14 9.63 9.19
CA HIS A 216 10.20 8.71 9.62
C HIS A 216 11.01 9.27 10.79
N ALA A 217 11.31 10.57 10.80
CA ALA A 217 11.95 11.21 11.94
C ALA A 217 11.07 11.10 13.20
N ALA A 218 9.77 11.37 13.07
CA ALA A 218 8.81 11.22 14.17
C ALA A 218 8.76 9.78 14.69
N LEU A 219 8.69 8.78 13.79
CA LEU A 219 8.72 7.36 14.15
C LEU A 219 10.01 6.98 14.90
N LEU A 220 11.17 7.47 14.45
CA LEU A 220 12.46 7.20 15.11
C LEU A 220 12.55 7.85 16.49
N MET A 221 12.11 9.11 16.60
CA MET A 221 12.17 9.87 17.85
C MET A 221 11.19 9.33 18.90
N GLN A 222 9.98 8.95 18.48
CA GLN A 222 8.91 8.49 19.36
C GLN A 222 8.89 6.97 19.53
N TRP A 223 9.83 6.24 18.94
CA TRP A 223 9.79 4.78 18.87
C TRP A 223 9.60 4.10 20.23
N SER A 224 10.39 4.51 21.24
CA SER A 224 10.31 3.90 22.58
C SER A 224 8.94 4.14 23.22
N SER A 225 8.44 5.37 23.13
CA SER A 225 7.12 5.72 23.65
C SER A 225 6.03 4.94 22.95
N LEU A 226 6.04 4.90 21.61
CA LEU A 226 5.07 4.15 20.82
C LEU A 226 5.13 2.66 21.17
N ARG A 227 6.33 2.09 21.27
CA ARG A 227 6.52 0.69 21.63
C ARG A 227 5.83 0.37 22.95
N ASP A 228 6.04 1.21 23.96
CA ASP A 228 5.50 0.99 25.30
C ASP A 228 3.96 1.17 25.27
N THR A 229 3.45 2.23 24.62
CA THR A 229 2.00 2.44 24.44
C THR A 229 1.31 1.30 23.69
N TYR A 230 1.88 0.81 22.60
CA TYR A 230 1.32 -0.31 21.84
C TYR A 230 1.36 -1.62 22.63
N ARG A 231 2.41 -1.86 23.41
CA ARG A 231 2.51 -3.06 24.27
C ARG A 231 1.53 -3.03 25.43
N GLU A 232 1.39 -1.89 26.10
CA GLU A 232 0.39 -1.69 27.16
C GLU A 232 -1.03 -1.86 26.64
N ALA A 233 -1.31 -1.39 25.42
CA ALA A 233 -2.62 -1.53 24.81
C ALA A 233 -2.90 -2.93 24.25
N ALA A 234 -1.87 -3.77 24.03
CA ALA A 234 -1.98 -5.03 23.29
C ALA A 234 -3.06 -5.96 23.85
N GLU A 235 -3.12 -6.14 25.17
CA GLU A 235 -4.11 -7.00 25.82
C GLU A 235 -5.53 -6.45 25.65
N ARG A 236 -5.69 -5.13 25.75
CA ARG A 236 -6.99 -4.47 25.61
C ARG A 236 -7.51 -4.54 24.17
N ILE A 237 -6.70 -4.20 23.17
CA ILE A 237 -7.11 -4.18 21.75
C ILE A 237 -7.29 -5.58 21.15
N THR A 238 -6.77 -6.62 21.81
CA THR A 238 -6.98 -8.02 21.40
C THR A 238 -7.98 -8.76 22.28
N SER A 239 -8.58 -8.08 23.26
CA SER A 239 -9.59 -8.67 24.13
C SER A 239 -10.89 -9.00 23.39
N PHE A 240 -11.60 -10.03 23.87
CA PHE A 240 -12.93 -10.37 23.37
C PHE A 240 -13.90 -9.18 23.47
N GLU A 241 -13.85 -8.44 24.58
CA GLU A 241 -14.73 -7.29 24.84
C GLU A 241 -14.54 -6.16 23.81
N ALA A 242 -13.29 -5.84 23.45
CA ALA A 242 -13.00 -4.82 22.44
C ALA A 242 -13.48 -5.26 21.05
N TRP A 243 -13.30 -6.53 20.70
CA TRP A 243 -13.77 -7.08 19.43
C TRP A 243 -15.30 -7.20 19.37
N GLU A 244 -15.96 -7.57 20.46
CA GLU A 244 -17.42 -7.59 20.56
C GLU A 244 -18.01 -6.21 20.27
N ARG A 245 -17.48 -5.15 20.89
CA ARG A 245 -17.87 -3.77 20.57
C ARG A 245 -17.65 -3.42 19.10
N THR A 246 -16.51 -3.84 18.55
CA THR A 246 -16.16 -3.57 17.15
C THR A 246 -17.15 -4.22 16.19
N PHE A 247 -17.51 -5.49 16.42
CA PHE A 247 -18.47 -6.20 15.60
C PHE A 247 -19.89 -5.67 15.78
N ALA A 248 -20.28 -5.29 17.01
CA ALA A 248 -21.57 -4.66 17.27
C ALA A 248 -21.72 -3.31 16.53
N ALA A 249 -20.64 -2.52 16.47
CA ALA A 249 -20.61 -1.27 15.70
C ALA A 249 -20.55 -1.47 14.18
N ASN A 250 -20.08 -2.63 13.73
CA ASN A 250 -19.86 -2.96 12.31
C ASN A 250 -20.54 -4.29 11.94
N PRO A 251 -21.88 -4.35 12.00
CA PRO A 251 -22.60 -5.59 11.72
C PRO A 251 -22.33 -6.05 10.29
N ALA A 252 -22.22 -7.37 10.11
CA ALA A 252 -22.06 -7.96 8.79
C ALA A 252 -23.27 -7.58 7.90
N PRO A 253 -23.05 -7.29 6.61
CA PRO A 253 -24.15 -7.09 5.69
C PRO A 253 -24.99 -8.37 5.60
N VAL A 254 -26.31 -8.23 5.69
CA VAL A 254 -27.25 -9.34 5.56
C VAL A 254 -27.08 -9.95 4.17
N ARG A 255 -26.73 -11.24 4.09
CA ARG A 255 -26.61 -11.92 2.81
C ARG A 255 -27.99 -12.39 2.36
N PRO A 256 -28.28 -12.37 1.05
CA PRO A 256 -29.48 -13.02 0.52
C PRO A 256 -29.52 -14.49 0.96
N GLY A 257 -30.49 -14.86 1.79
CA GLY A 257 -30.64 -16.20 2.37
C GLY A 257 -30.54 -16.27 3.90
N ASP A 258 -29.94 -15.27 4.57
CA ASP A 258 -29.81 -15.28 6.04
C ASP A 258 -31.17 -15.07 6.74
N GLU A 259 -32.11 -14.36 6.11
CA GLU A 259 -33.45 -14.09 6.65
C GLU A 259 -34.31 -15.36 6.76
N ALA A 260 -34.16 -16.30 5.83
CA ALA A 260 -34.92 -17.56 5.80
C ALA A 260 -34.59 -18.43 7.03
N THR A 261 -33.32 -18.46 7.43
CA THR A 261 -32.85 -19.26 8.58
C THR A 261 -33.29 -18.68 9.93
N SER A 262 -33.47 -17.35 10.02
CA SER A 262 -33.89 -16.70 11.27
C SER A 262 -35.37 -16.92 11.61
N THR A 263 -36.19 -17.17 10.58
CA THR A 263 -37.65 -17.32 10.72
C THR A 263 -38.03 -18.74 11.20
N ASP A 264 -37.30 -19.77 10.74
CA ASP A 264 -37.52 -21.17 11.17
C ASP A 264 -37.02 -21.45 12.60
N ALA A 265 -36.02 -20.72 13.09
CA ALA A 265 -35.55 -20.87 14.47
C ALA A 265 -36.56 -20.34 15.51
N ARG A 266 -37.48 -19.45 15.11
CA ARG A 266 -38.52 -18.89 16.00
C ARG A 266 -39.84 -19.66 15.98
N SER A 267 -40.05 -20.61 15.07
CA SER A 267 -41.31 -21.35 14.91
C SER A 267 -41.31 -22.76 15.53
N GLY A 268 -40.17 -23.31 15.95
CA GLY A 268 -40.05 -24.68 16.47
C GLY A 268 -40.34 -24.88 17.97
N GLY A 269 -40.81 -23.85 18.68
CA GLY A 269 -40.75 -23.78 20.15
C GLY A 269 -42.07 -23.72 20.90
N THR A 270 -43.19 -24.25 20.40
CA THR A 270 -44.41 -24.39 21.22
C THR A 270 -45.32 -25.51 20.72
N GLY A 271 -45.56 -26.52 21.56
CA GLY A 271 -46.79 -27.32 21.51
C GLY A 271 -46.59 -28.83 21.68
N GLY A 272 -46.85 -29.36 22.88
CA GLY A 272 -46.96 -30.80 23.05
C GLY A 272 -46.94 -31.35 24.48
N THR A 273 -47.63 -30.74 25.45
CA THR A 273 -48.07 -31.42 26.67
C THR A 273 -49.55 -31.75 26.55
N ALA A 274 -49.91 -33.04 26.50
CA ALA A 274 -51.18 -33.56 27.04
C ALA A 274 -51.24 -35.10 26.96
N ALA A 275 -51.63 -35.67 28.11
CA ALA A 275 -52.10 -37.04 28.40
C ALA A 275 -51.07 -38.19 28.37
#